data_AF-A0A7S3BQ51-F1
#
_entry.id   AF-A0A7S3BQ51-F1
#
_cell.length_a   1.000
_cell.length_b   1.000
_cell.length_c   1.000
_cell.angle_alpha   90.00
_cell.angle_beta   90.00
_cell.angle_gamma   90.00
#
_symmetry.space_group_name_H-M   'P 1'
#
loop_
_entity.id
_entity.type
_entity.pdbx_description
1 polymer ?
#
loop_
_entity_poly.entity_id
_entity_poly.type
_entity_poly.pdbx_seq_one_letter_code
_entity_poly.pdbx_strand_id
1 'polypeptide(L)'
;MATVTSAGAARGLAAAGAAASARARRAPQQQARRLSSRVCSSRRDSNVDALSAEEEEVLDDVLALENGVPAAAQQPRAAEADSLEVAGLASLEGHVPISGAKNSALAVMAGAVLCDGEVLLRRIPGLTDIESMSAVMRSVGCRVGPGSDANTLVVDARVLTSCEPSEQSVKRLRASFFMVGSLLARMGEARVPLPGGCNIGLRPVDLHIRGMEALGAKVSIEHGRVNAVAPAGGLRGAKIYLDYPSVGATETILMAAVGATGETVIANVAQEPEVVDLANFLNAMGARIEGAGTNSIHVTGTGLGGLRNPAEFSIIPDRIEAGTFLVAGAITGSSLSLAPVVPAHLTAAIAKLQEMGCQVIIEGPERVRIVPTAALKPADITTLPYPGFPTDLQSQFTSLLAHAHGTSVVRETVFEKRMGTVGELQRMGANIKLIGCDTAVVEGGWVSGTPLLQGTHVSASDLRSGAALVLAGLAAEGVTTVHGLKHMDRGYCDFEAKLSAIGADVRRISTGDGQW
;
A
#
# COMPACT_ATOMS: atom_id res chain seq x y z
N MET A 1 -56.62 -13.91 -10.24
CA MET A 1 -57.93 -14.04 -10.89
C MET A 1 -58.39 -12.65 -11.30
N ALA A 2 -58.60 -12.45 -12.62
CA ALA A 2 -59.39 -11.40 -13.29
C ALA A 2 -58.95 -9.91 -13.11
N THR A 3 -58.93 -9.00 -14.09
CA THR A 3 -59.03 -8.92 -15.57
C THR A 3 -58.90 -7.39 -15.87
N VAL A 4 -57.98 -6.90 -16.72
CA VAL A 4 -58.11 -6.62 -18.18
C VAL A 4 -58.71 -5.23 -18.56
N THR A 5 -57.81 -4.39 -19.11
CA THR A 5 -57.88 -3.49 -20.31
C THR A 5 -58.78 -2.25 -20.46
N SER A 6 -58.15 -1.16 -20.95
CA SER A 6 -58.44 -0.43 -22.22
C SER A 6 -57.31 0.59 -22.47
N ALA A 7 -56.46 0.59 -23.51
CA ALA A 7 -56.61 0.63 -24.98
C ALA A 7 -56.98 2.01 -25.58
N GLY A 8 -56.12 2.50 -26.51
CA GLY A 8 -56.36 3.61 -27.45
C GLY A 8 -55.24 4.66 -27.46
N ALA A 9 -54.15 4.63 -28.25
CA ALA A 9 -53.96 4.59 -29.72
C ALA A 9 -54.21 5.93 -30.45
N ALA A 10 -53.12 6.55 -30.97
CA ALA A 10 -52.97 7.22 -32.29
C ALA A 10 -51.75 8.17 -32.26
N ARG A 11 -50.65 7.88 -33.00
CA ARG A 11 -50.27 8.45 -34.32
C ARG A 11 -50.07 9.98 -34.27
N GLY A 12 -48.92 10.59 -34.60
CA GLY A 12 -47.82 10.22 -35.50
C GLY A 12 -47.75 11.25 -36.64
N LEU A 13 -46.64 11.98 -36.78
CA LEU A 13 -46.12 12.71 -37.97
C LEU A 13 -44.86 13.48 -37.49
N ALA A 14 -43.61 13.12 -37.86
CA ALA A 14 -42.94 13.31 -39.16
C ALA A 14 -42.90 14.79 -39.59
N ALA A 15 -41.84 15.39 -40.13
CA ALA A 15 -40.45 15.05 -40.43
C ALA A 15 -39.79 16.32 -41.03
N ALA A 16 -38.45 16.33 -41.13
CA ALA A 16 -37.63 17.09 -42.10
C ALA A 16 -37.55 18.62 -41.94
N GLY A 17 -36.43 19.30 -42.20
CA GLY A 17 -35.14 18.94 -42.78
C GLY A 17 -34.19 20.17 -42.68
N ALA A 18 -32.87 19.94 -42.63
CA ALA A 18 -31.90 20.31 -43.70
C ALA A 18 -31.56 21.81 -43.78
N ALA A 19 -30.35 22.32 -43.97
CA ALA A 19 -29.01 21.77 -44.21
C ALA A 19 -27.95 22.90 -44.13
N ALA A 20 -26.68 22.48 -43.98
CA ALA A 20 -25.45 23.03 -44.59
C ALA A 20 -24.91 24.44 -44.25
N SER A 21 -23.68 24.49 -43.71
CA SER A 21 -22.43 24.91 -44.40
C SER A 21 -21.24 24.69 -43.44
N ALA A 22 -20.24 23.84 -43.72
CA ALA A 22 -19.06 24.02 -44.58
C ALA A 22 -18.05 25.09 -44.11
N ARG A 23 -16.95 24.70 -43.43
CA ARG A 23 -15.56 24.92 -43.89
C ARG A 23 -14.48 24.48 -42.89
N ALA A 24 -13.44 23.87 -43.47
CA ALA A 24 -12.15 23.54 -42.91
C ALA A 24 -11.30 24.77 -42.48
N ARG A 25 -10.34 24.54 -41.57
CA ARG A 25 -9.02 25.23 -41.36
C ARG A 25 -8.34 24.56 -40.15
N ARG A 26 -7.33 23.68 -40.29
CA ARG A 26 -5.88 23.93 -40.54
C ARG A 26 -5.32 25.19 -39.84
N ALA A 27 -4.29 24.94 -39.02
CA ALA A 27 -3.45 25.89 -38.29
C ALA A 27 -2.78 26.96 -39.18
N PRO A 28 -2.19 28.00 -38.56
CA PRO A 28 -0.72 28.08 -38.66
C PRO A 28 0.00 28.50 -37.36
N GLN A 29 1.18 27.89 -37.18
CA GLN A 29 2.29 28.41 -36.39
C GLN A 29 2.69 29.81 -36.89
N GLN A 30 2.88 30.77 -35.97
CA GLN A 30 3.84 31.90 -36.00
C GLN A 30 3.35 33.05 -35.11
N GLN A 31 3.50 32.93 -33.79
CA GLN A 31 3.46 34.09 -32.89
C GLN A 31 4.05 33.76 -31.51
N ALA A 32 5.34 33.41 -31.48
CA ALA A 32 6.13 33.36 -30.25
C ALA A 32 7.63 33.55 -30.56
N ARG A 33 7.95 34.59 -31.35
CA ARG A 33 9.32 35.12 -31.53
C ARG A 33 9.19 36.62 -31.74
N ARG A 34 9.07 37.37 -30.65
CA ARG A 34 9.23 38.83 -30.54
C ARG A 34 8.78 39.23 -29.13
N LEU A 35 9.61 38.92 -28.13
CA LEU A 35 9.56 39.49 -26.77
C LEU A 35 10.82 39.00 -26.01
N SER A 36 12.02 39.23 -26.55
CA SER A 36 13.28 39.06 -25.79
C SER A 36 14.40 39.98 -26.30
N SER A 37 14.05 41.16 -26.79
CA SER A 37 15.04 42.14 -27.28
C SER A 37 14.63 43.54 -26.85
N ARG A 38 14.65 43.82 -25.54
CA ARG A 38 14.46 45.19 -25.02
C ARG A 38 14.81 45.35 -23.52
N VAL A 39 16.00 44.94 -23.10
CA VAL A 39 16.67 45.56 -21.94
C VAL A 39 18.17 45.53 -22.20
N CYS A 40 18.65 46.51 -22.96
CA CYS A 40 20.08 46.83 -23.02
C CYS A 40 20.20 48.33 -23.34
N SER A 41 20.20 49.17 -22.30
CA SER A 41 20.70 50.55 -22.38
C SER A 41 20.73 51.23 -21.01
N SER A 42 21.87 51.86 -20.71
CA SER A 42 22.17 52.81 -19.62
C SER A 42 22.35 52.15 -18.23
N ARG A 43 23.50 52.25 -17.55
CA ARG A 43 24.30 53.44 -17.22
C ARG A 43 25.77 53.05 -16.94
N ARG A 44 26.71 53.93 -17.31
CA ARG A 44 28.07 54.02 -16.74
C ARG A 44 28.00 54.91 -15.50
N ASP A 45 28.64 54.51 -14.39
CA ASP A 45 29.66 55.33 -13.71
C ASP A 45 30.21 54.65 -12.43
N SER A 46 31.55 54.67 -12.36
CA SER A 46 32.50 54.77 -11.24
C SER A 46 32.49 53.86 -9.98
N ASN A 47 33.72 53.41 -9.71
CA ASN A 47 34.36 53.03 -8.44
C ASN A 47 34.24 51.60 -7.88
N VAL A 48 35.34 50.87 -8.08
CA VAL A 48 36.09 49.98 -7.17
C VAL A 48 35.34 49.44 -5.94
N ASP A 49 35.14 48.12 -5.90
CA ASP A 49 35.66 47.25 -4.84
C ASP A 49 35.56 45.76 -5.26
N ALA A 50 36.48 44.96 -4.74
CA ALA A 50 36.75 43.58 -5.13
C ALA A 50 35.57 42.63 -4.89
N LEU A 51 35.24 41.81 -5.90
CA LEU A 51 34.25 40.74 -5.79
C LEU A 51 34.91 39.49 -5.18
N SER A 52 34.20 38.87 -4.25
CA SER A 52 34.59 37.64 -3.55
C SER A 52 34.44 36.40 -4.44
N ALA A 53 35.23 35.37 -4.15
CA ALA A 53 35.32 34.08 -4.86
C ALA A 53 34.00 33.26 -4.95
N GLU A 54 32.87 33.79 -4.48
CA GLU A 54 31.55 33.13 -4.53
C GLU A 54 30.70 33.57 -5.74
N GLU A 55 31.08 34.62 -6.49
CA GLU A 55 30.34 35.08 -7.68
C GLU A 55 30.91 34.58 -9.02
N GLU A 56 32.13 34.00 -9.02
CA GLU A 56 32.71 33.32 -10.19
C GLU A 56 32.10 31.93 -10.41
N GLU A 57 31.66 31.26 -9.34
CA GLU A 57 31.08 29.91 -9.38
C GLU A 57 29.65 29.90 -9.97
N VAL A 58 28.91 31.00 -9.86
CA VAL A 58 27.54 31.12 -10.37
C VAL A 58 27.49 31.37 -11.89
N LEU A 59 28.57 31.85 -12.51
CA LEU A 59 28.61 32.13 -13.94
C LEU A 59 28.98 30.90 -14.78
N ASP A 60 29.77 29.97 -14.23
CA ASP A 60 30.11 28.70 -14.88
C ASP A 60 28.91 27.72 -14.89
N ASP A 61 28.08 27.73 -13.85
CA ASP A 61 26.86 26.89 -13.77
C ASP A 61 25.78 27.31 -14.79
N VAL A 62 25.73 28.58 -15.17
CA VAL A 62 24.76 29.09 -16.17
C VAL A 62 25.21 28.77 -17.60
N LEU A 63 26.51 28.67 -17.86
CA LEU A 63 27.06 28.32 -19.19
C LEU A 63 27.09 26.79 -19.45
N ALA A 64 26.98 25.96 -18.41
CA ALA A 64 26.88 24.50 -18.53
C ALA A 64 25.49 24.00 -19.00
N LEU A 65 24.46 24.86 -19.04
CA LEU A 65 23.09 24.50 -19.45
C LEU A 65 22.81 24.62 -20.95
N GLU A 66 23.75 25.12 -21.77
CA GLU A 66 23.54 25.30 -23.22
C GLU A 66 24.35 24.33 -24.12
N ASN A 67 25.17 23.43 -23.57
CA ASN A 67 25.96 22.49 -24.37
C ASN A 67 25.62 21.01 -24.10
N GLY A 68 25.08 20.38 -25.14
CA GLY A 68 24.94 18.94 -25.42
C GLY A 68 25.24 17.90 -24.33
N VAL A 69 24.21 17.08 -24.06
CA VAL A 69 24.27 15.84 -23.26
C VAL A 69 25.46 14.95 -23.67
N PRO A 70 26.43 14.64 -22.79
CA PRO A 70 27.40 13.60 -23.03
C PRO A 70 26.76 12.23 -22.87
N ALA A 71 27.15 11.27 -23.72
CA ALA A 71 26.72 9.89 -23.68
C ALA A 71 26.84 9.30 -22.27
N ALA A 72 25.78 8.60 -21.83
CA ALA A 72 25.64 8.02 -20.51
C ALA A 72 26.86 7.20 -20.09
N ALA A 73 27.62 7.70 -19.13
CA ALA A 73 28.58 6.91 -18.38
C ALA A 73 27.81 5.88 -17.55
N GLN A 74 28.03 4.60 -17.84
CA GLN A 74 27.51 3.48 -17.06
C GLN A 74 27.95 3.64 -15.60
N GLN A 75 26.99 3.90 -14.71
CA GLN A 75 27.22 3.79 -13.27
C GLN A 75 27.65 2.34 -12.94
N PRO A 76 28.56 2.16 -11.97
CA PRO A 76 29.01 0.82 -11.59
C PRO A 76 27.81 0.01 -11.10
N ARG A 77 27.59 -1.18 -11.70
CA ARG A 77 26.59 -2.16 -11.26
C ARG A 77 26.80 -2.40 -9.77
N ALA A 78 25.84 -1.96 -8.95
CA ALA A 78 25.74 -2.40 -7.57
C ALA A 78 25.76 -3.93 -7.55
N ALA A 79 26.45 -4.53 -6.58
CA ALA A 79 26.48 -5.98 -6.38
C ALA A 79 25.10 -6.58 -6.66
N GLU A 80 25.02 -7.40 -7.71
CA GLU A 80 23.74 -7.82 -8.29
C GLU A 80 22.92 -8.48 -7.18
N ALA A 81 21.66 -8.07 -7.06
CA ALA A 81 20.72 -8.59 -6.07
C ALA A 81 19.86 -9.68 -6.70
N ASP A 82 19.26 -10.56 -5.89
CA ASP A 82 18.31 -11.57 -6.37
C ASP A 82 17.25 -10.94 -7.30
N SER A 83 16.93 -11.68 -8.37
CA SER A 83 15.91 -11.31 -9.35
C SER A 83 14.96 -12.48 -9.61
N LEU A 84 13.74 -12.20 -10.07
CA LEU A 84 12.75 -13.21 -10.40
C LEU A 84 12.51 -13.20 -11.90
N GLU A 85 12.84 -14.30 -12.57
CA GLU A 85 12.48 -14.52 -13.96
C GLU A 85 11.06 -15.08 -14.04
N VAL A 86 10.25 -14.51 -14.92
CA VAL A 86 8.84 -14.84 -15.13
C VAL A 86 8.65 -15.10 -16.61
N ALA A 87 8.36 -16.34 -16.99
CA ALA A 87 7.94 -16.66 -18.35
C ALA A 87 6.50 -16.18 -18.55
N GLY A 88 6.28 -15.43 -19.63
CA GLY A 88 5.00 -14.87 -19.96
C GLY A 88 4.05 -15.84 -20.66
N LEU A 89 2.85 -15.34 -21.01
CA LEU A 89 1.73 -16.13 -21.54
C LEU A 89 1.36 -17.33 -20.67
N ALA A 90 1.44 -17.13 -19.35
CA ALA A 90 1.16 -18.17 -18.37
C ALA A 90 -0.33 -18.55 -18.39
N SER A 91 -0.60 -19.86 -18.33
CA SER A 91 -1.93 -20.41 -18.03
C SER A 91 -1.88 -20.96 -16.62
N LEU A 92 -2.73 -20.41 -15.75
CA LEU A 92 -2.75 -20.76 -14.34
C LEU A 92 -3.97 -21.64 -14.05
N GLU A 93 -3.79 -22.65 -13.19
CA GLU A 93 -4.91 -23.48 -12.75
C GLU A 93 -4.66 -23.97 -11.32
N GLY A 94 -5.73 -23.98 -10.52
CA GLY A 94 -5.73 -24.66 -9.23
C GLY A 94 -6.12 -23.78 -8.06
N HIS A 95 -5.54 -24.10 -6.91
CA HIS A 95 -5.90 -23.51 -5.63
C HIS A 95 -4.70 -22.80 -5.00
N VAL A 96 -4.92 -21.55 -4.58
CA VAL A 96 -3.90 -20.76 -3.89
C VAL A 96 -4.24 -20.65 -2.40
N PRO A 97 -3.35 -21.12 -1.50
CA PRO A 97 -3.49 -20.87 -0.07
C PRO A 97 -3.11 -19.42 0.25
N ILE A 98 -4.00 -18.70 0.91
CA ILE A 98 -3.79 -17.30 1.34
C ILE A 98 -3.23 -17.29 2.78
N SER A 99 -2.17 -16.51 2.97
CA SER A 99 -1.50 -16.35 4.25
C SER A 99 -2.25 -15.38 5.18
N GLY A 100 -1.85 -15.29 6.45
CA GLY A 100 -2.39 -14.28 7.35
C GLY A 100 -1.94 -12.87 6.98
N ALA A 101 -2.79 -11.89 7.29
CA ALA A 101 -2.58 -10.49 6.94
C ALA A 101 -1.36 -9.91 7.64
N LYS A 102 -0.33 -9.53 6.87
CA LYS A 102 0.88 -8.89 7.41
C LYS A 102 0.55 -7.63 8.22
N ASN A 103 -0.33 -6.77 7.69
CA ASN A 103 -0.67 -5.51 8.34
C ASN A 103 -1.40 -5.74 9.68
N SER A 104 -2.28 -6.74 9.77
CA SER A 104 -2.91 -7.13 11.04
C SER A 104 -1.87 -7.74 12.00
N ALA A 105 -1.06 -8.69 11.53
CA ALA A 105 -0.04 -9.33 12.36
C ALA A 105 0.88 -8.31 13.04
N LEU A 106 1.34 -7.29 12.32
CA LEU A 106 2.18 -6.23 12.88
C LEU A 106 1.47 -5.41 13.98
N ALA A 107 0.20 -5.08 13.79
CA ALA A 107 -0.60 -4.34 14.76
C ALA A 107 -0.90 -5.21 16.00
N VAL A 108 -1.31 -6.47 15.81
CA VAL A 108 -1.56 -7.42 16.90
C VAL A 108 -0.29 -7.75 17.69
N MET A 109 0.87 -7.88 17.02
CA MET A 109 2.15 -8.05 17.70
C MET A 109 2.48 -6.86 18.61
N ALA A 110 2.26 -5.62 18.14
CA ALA A 110 2.42 -4.43 18.98
C ALA A 110 1.38 -4.39 20.12
N GLY A 111 0.14 -4.83 19.87
CA GLY A 111 -0.91 -4.95 20.89
C GLY A 111 -0.57 -5.97 21.97
N ALA A 112 0.09 -7.08 21.62
CA ALA A 112 0.47 -8.14 22.56
C ALA A 112 1.42 -7.65 23.67
N VAL A 113 2.11 -6.53 23.46
CA VAL A 113 2.93 -5.85 24.48
C VAL A 113 2.10 -5.38 25.68
N LEU A 114 0.80 -5.14 25.49
CA LEU A 114 -0.14 -4.79 26.57
C LEU A 114 -0.42 -5.98 27.50
N CYS A 115 -0.15 -7.21 27.05
CA CYS A 115 -0.44 -8.43 27.78
C CYS A 115 0.59 -8.70 28.89
N ASP A 116 0.13 -9.17 30.04
CA ASP A 116 0.96 -9.64 31.15
C ASP A 116 1.16 -11.18 31.12
N GLY A 117 1.12 -11.77 29.93
CA GLY A 117 1.17 -13.22 29.74
C GLY A 117 1.80 -13.61 28.41
N GLU A 118 1.92 -14.92 28.20
CA GLU A 118 2.36 -15.51 26.94
C GLU A 118 1.18 -15.69 26.00
N VAL A 119 1.29 -15.18 24.78
CA VAL A 119 0.27 -15.25 23.75
C VAL A 119 0.79 -16.05 22.56
N LEU A 120 0.03 -17.06 22.13
CA LEU A 120 0.25 -17.76 20.87
C LEU A 120 -0.49 -17.07 19.73
N LEU A 121 0.23 -16.50 18.78
CA LEU A 121 -0.32 -15.94 17.55
C LEU A 121 -0.27 -16.98 16.44
N ARG A 122 -1.42 -17.31 15.84
CA ARG A 122 -1.55 -18.23 14.69
C ARG A 122 -1.71 -17.48 13.37
N ARG A 123 -1.38 -18.19 12.28
CA ARG A 123 -1.41 -17.68 10.89
C ARG A 123 -0.46 -16.50 10.69
N ILE A 124 0.67 -16.50 11.38
CA ILE A 124 1.71 -15.49 11.20
C ILE A 124 2.45 -15.78 9.88
N PRO A 125 2.47 -14.82 8.93
CA PRO A 125 3.14 -15.03 7.65
C PRO A 125 4.66 -14.96 7.81
N GLY A 126 5.40 -15.82 7.09
CA GLY A 126 6.86 -15.82 7.08
C GLY A 126 7.44 -14.66 6.27
N LEU A 127 7.53 -13.46 6.87
CA LEU A 127 7.93 -12.24 6.18
C LEU A 127 9.04 -11.48 6.92
N THR A 128 9.89 -10.77 6.17
CA THR A 128 10.96 -9.94 6.76
C THR A 128 10.44 -8.84 7.70
N ASP A 129 9.25 -8.29 7.44
CA ASP A 129 8.62 -7.28 8.31
C ASP A 129 8.20 -7.90 9.66
N ILE A 130 7.78 -9.17 9.70
CA ILE A 130 7.43 -9.89 10.95
C ILE A 130 8.67 -10.16 11.79
N GLU A 131 9.76 -10.57 11.16
CA GLU A 131 11.05 -10.73 11.86
C GLU A 131 11.59 -9.39 12.37
N SER A 132 11.41 -8.33 11.60
CA SER A 132 11.79 -6.97 12.01
C SER A 132 11.00 -6.52 13.23
N MET A 133 9.67 -6.74 13.26
CA MET A 133 8.86 -6.44 14.44
C MET A 133 9.26 -7.31 15.64
N SER A 134 9.53 -8.59 15.42
CA SER A 134 10.04 -9.49 16.48
C SER A 134 11.35 -8.96 17.07
N ALA A 135 12.26 -8.44 16.25
CA ALA A 135 13.50 -7.81 16.71
C ALA A 135 13.25 -6.50 17.49
N VAL A 136 12.27 -5.69 17.09
CA VAL A 136 11.84 -4.49 17.83
C VAL A 136 11.32 -4.89 19.22
N MET A 137 10.43 -5.88 19.30
CA MET A 137 9.87 -6.36 20.56
C MET A 137 10.93 -6.97 21.47
N ARG A 138 11.85 -7.78 20.93
CA ARG A 138 13.00 -8.31 21.70
C ARG A 138 13.87 -7.20 22.28
N SER A 139 14.05 -6.09 21.56
CA SER A 139 14.86 -4.97 22.03
C SER A 139 14.28 -4.22 23.24
N VAL A 140 12.97 -4.37 23.51
CA VAL A 140 12.32 -3.82 24.71
C VAL A 140 12.12 -4.86 25.83
N GLY A 141 12.67 -6.07 25.66
CA GLY A 141 12.67 -7.13 26.66
C GLY A 141 11.64 -8.24 26.44
N CYS A 142 10.77 -8.13 25.42
CA CYS A 142 9.83 -9.21 25.11
C CYS A 142 10.57 -10.47 24.66
N ARG A 143 10.06 -11.64 25.04
CA ARG A 143 10.50 -12.91 24.44
C ARG A 143 9.58 -13.21 23.26
N VAL A 144 10.17 -13.27 22.07
CA VAL A 144 9.43 -13.54 20.83
C VAL A 144 10.14 -14.65 20.09
N GLY A 145 9.42 -15.72 19.75
CA GLY A 145 9.97 -16.88 19.07
C GLY A 145 8.91 -17.68 18.32
N PRO A 146 9.32 -18.59 17.43
CA PRO A 146 8.39 -19.48 16.75
C PRO A 146 7.64 -20.36 17.77
N GLY A 147 6.37 -20.65 17.49
CA GLY A 147 5.62 -21.67 18.24
C GLY A 147 5.97 -23.10 17.78
N SER A 148 5.27 -24.09 18.34
CA SER A 148 5.46 -25.50 17.97
C SER A 148 4.97 -25.82 16.56
N ASP A 149 3.94 -25.10 16.10
CA ASP A 149 3.31 -25.32 14.81
C ASP A 149 3.86 -24.33 13.76
N ALA A 150 3.83 -24.71 12.49
CA ALA A 150 4.18 -23.80 11.40
C ALA A 150 3.27 -22.56 11.40
N ASN A 151 3.82 -21.41 10.98
CA ASN A 151 3.10 -20.14 10.91
C ASN A 151 2.51 -19.69 12.27
N THR A 152 3.22 -19.99 13.37
CA THR A 152 2.86 -19.54 14.71
C THR A 152 4.01 -18.78 15.38
N LEU A 153 3.67 -17.81 16.21
CA LEU A 153 4.61 -16.99 16.96
C LEU A 153 4.17 -16.90 18.43
N VAL A 154 5.07 -17.19 19.34
CA VAL A 154 4.88 -17.02 20.78
C VAL A 154 5.44 -15.66 21.19
N VAL A 155 4.63 -14.86 21.85
CA VAL A 155 4.99 -13.55 22.40
C VAL A 155 4.77 -13.56 23.90
N ASP A 156 5.84 -13.31 24.66
CA ASP A 156 5.79 -13.11 26.11
C ASP A 156 6.32 -11.72 26.46
N ALA A 157 5.39 -10.84 26.86
CA ALA A 157 5.64 -9.45 27.22
C ALA A 157 5.53 -9.18 28.73
N ARG A 158 5.63 -10.23 29.57
CA ARG A 158 5.59 -10.11 31.05
C ARG A 158 6.65 -9.19 31.62
N VAL A 159 7.84 -9.20 31.01
CA VAL A 159 8.99 -8.41 31.46
C VAL A 159 9.38 -7.47 30.32
N LEU A 160 9.23 -6.18 30.55
CA LEU A 160 9.77 -5.13 29.69
C LEU A 160 10.99 -4.54 30.39
N THR A 161 12.10 -4.44 29.67
CA THR A 161 13.39 -3.94 30.19
C THR A 161 13.74 -2.55 29.68
N SER A 162 13.02 -2.06 28.68
CA SER A 162 13.25 -0.75 28.06
C SER A 162 11.94 -0.16 27.51
N CYS A 163 11.78 1.15 27.60
CA CYS A 163 10.74 1.92 26.91
C CYS A 163 11.23 2.50 25.56
N GLU A 164 12.46 2.18 25.17
CA GLU A 164 13.12 2.62 23.94
C GLU A 164 13.49 1.40 23.07
N PRO A 165 12.75 1.16 21.97
CA PRO A 165 13.14 0.14 21.01
C PRO A 165 14.43 0.53 20.27
N SER A 166 15.21 -0.48 19.86
CA SER A 166 16.48 -0.26 19.16
C SER A 166 16.29 0.52 17.85
N GLU A 167 17.07 1.60 17.69
CA GLU A 167 17.04 2.46 16.51
C GLU A 167 17.32 1.71 15.19
N GLN A 168 18.22 0.73 15.22
CA GLN A 168 18.54 -0.09 14.05
C GLN A 168 17.35 -0.96 13.60
N SER A 169 16.54 -1.44 14.56
CA SER A 169 15.34 -2.22 14.25
C SER A 169 14.19 -1.33 13.76
N VAL A 170 14.01 -0.16 14.37
CA VAL A 170 12.95 0.80 14.01
C VAL A 170 13.14 1.37 12.60
N LYS A 171 14.38 1.72 12.21
CA LYS A 171 14.67 2.27 10.87
C LYS A 171 14.34 1.29 9.72
N ARG A 172 14.35 -0.01 9.99
CA ARG A 172 14.04 -1.06 8.99
C ARG A 172 12.54 -1.25 8.78
N LEU A 173 11.72 -0.94 9.79
CA LEU A 173 10.29 -1.19 9.77
C LEU A 173 9.52 0.02 10.27
N ARG A 174 8.85 0.73 9.36
CA ARG A 174 8.01 1.88 9.74
C ARG A 174 6.86 1.51 10.69
N ALA A 175 6.30 0.31 10.58
CA ALA A 175 5.23 -0.17 11.47
C ALA A 175 5.70 -0.35 12.92
N SER A 176 7.02 -0.37 13.19
CA SER A 176 7.54 -0.40 14.57
C SER A 176 7.06 0.79 15.41
N PHE A 177 6.65 1.89 14.77
CA PHE A 177 6.10 3.05 15.45
C PHE A 177 4.81 2.72 16.25
N PHE A 178 4.09 1.65 15.91
CA PHE A 178 2.93 1.17 16.67
C PHE A 178 3.27 0.88 18.14
N MET A 179 4.52 0.51 18.42
CA MET A 179 5.01 0.26 19.77
C MET A 179 4.88 1.46 20.70
N VAL A 180 4.85 2.70 20.18
CA VAL A 180 4.75 3.91 21.01
C VAL A 180 3.47 3.90 21.85
N GLY A 181 2.34 3.46 21.29
CA GLY A 181 1.06 3.40 21.99
C GLY A 181 1.08 2.35 23.11
N SER A 182 1.53 1.14 22.80
CA SER A 182 1.58 0.03 23.76
C SER A 182 2.60 0.26 24.88
N LEU A 183 3.79 0.80 24.56
CA LEU A 183 4.81 1.11 25.56
C LEU A 183 4.37 2.26 26.46
N LEU A 184 3.77 3.31 25.91
CA LEU A 184 3.25 4.43 26.69
C LEU A 184 2.16 3.95 27.68
N ALA A 185 1.25 3.10 27.21
CA ALA A 185 0.22 2.49 28.06
C ALA A 185 0.83 1.61 29.16
N ARG A 186 1.82 0.76 28.84
CA ARG A 186 2.40 -0.24 29.75
C ARG A 186 3.40 0.33 30.75
N MET A 187 4.27 1.22 30.30
CA MET A 187 5.41 1.71 31.08
C MET A 187 5.22 3.16 31.55
N GLY A 188 4.17 3.85 31.07
CA GLY A 188 3.97 5.28 31.33
C GLY A 188 4.95 6.19 30.57
N GLU A 189 5.87 5.62 29.80
CA GLU A 189 6.84 6.32 28.97
C GLU A 189 7.14 5.50 27.72
N ALA A 190 7.38 6.17 26.59
CA ALA A 190 7.86 5.57 25.36
C ALA A 190 8.83 6.53 24.65
N ARG A 191 9.97 6.01 24.18
CA ARG A 191 10.94 6.77 23.38
C ARG A 191 11.18 6.03 22.08
N VAL A 192 10.48 6.42 21.02
CA VAL A 192 10.51 5.68 19.75
C VAL A 192 11.17 6.54 18.67
N PRO A 193 12.25 6.05 18.03
CA PRO A 193 12.85 6.73 16.89
C PRO A 193 11.82 7.02 15.79
N LEU A 194 11.92 8.20 15.18
CA LEU A 194 11.05 8.55 14.07
C LEU A 194 11.31 7.56 12.92
N PRO A 195 10.25 7.01 12.31
CA PRO A 195 10.43 6.23 11.09
C PRO A 195 11.01 7.12 10.00
N GLY A 196 11.98 6.58 9.24
CA GLY A 196 12.61 7.30 8.12
C GLY A 196 11.66 7.62 6.96
N GLY A 197 12.23 8.22 5.91
CA GLY A 197 11.53 8.52 4.66
C GLY A 197 10.94 7.27 4.00
N CYS A 198 9.85 7.43 3.26
CA CYS A 198 9.15 6.35 2.58
C CYS A 198 9.02 6.65 1.08
N ASN A 199 9.36 5.69 0.22
CA ASN A 199 9.38 5.88 -1.24
C ASN A 199 8.01 6.25 -1.83
N ILE A 200 6.92 5.83 -1.18
CA ILE A 200 5.55 6.04 -1.66
C ILE A 200 4.95 7.39 -1.27
N GLY A 201 5.63 8.19 -0.44
CA GLY A 201 5.17 9.53 -0.08
C GLY A 201 5.49 9.93 1.36
N LEU A 202 5.07 11.15 1.72
CA LEU A 202 5.15 11.63 3.09
C LEU A 202 4.16 10.86 3.97
N ARG A 203 4.65 10.44 5.12
CA ARG A 203 3.84 9.75 6.13
C ARG A 203 4.19 10.41 7.46
N PRO A 204 3.57 11.54 7.80
CA PRO A 204 3.83 12.19 9.08
C PRO A 204 3.27 11.34 10.23
N VAL A 205 3.72 11.62 11.45
CA VAL A 205 3.27 10.95 12.69
C VAL A 205 2.50 11.91 13.61
N ASP A 206 2.13 13.08 13.10
CA ASP A 206 1.44 14.15 13.80
C ASP A 206 0.10 13.69 14.39
N LEU A 207 -0.68 12.91 13.65
CA LEU A 207 -1.96 12.37 14.15
C LEU A 207 -1.77 11.40 15.32
N HIS A 208 -0.68 10.62 15.33
CA HIS A 208 -0.36 9.73 16.44
C HIS A 208 -0.02 10.55 17.69
N ILE A 209 0.82 11.58 17.53
CA ILE A 209 1.25 12.48 18.59
C ILE A 209 0.04 13.19 19.20
N ARG A 210 -0.77 13.86 18.38
CA ARG A 210 -1.99 14.56 18.83
C ARG A 210 -2.97 13.64 19.55
N GLY A 211 -3.09 12.39 19.10
CA GLY A 211 -3.93 11.40 19.77
C GLY A 211 -3.43 11.02 21.15
N MET A 212 -2.12 10.82 21.32
CA MET A 212 -1.52 10.54 22.64
C MET A 212 -1.59 11.77 23.57
N GLU A 213 -1.37 12.98 23.04
CA GLU A 213 -1.52 14.22 23.79
C GLU A 213 -2.95 14.43 24.29
N ALA A 214 -3.95 14.10 23.47
CA ALA A 214 -5.35 14.15 23.87
C ALA A 214 -5.66 13.18 25.02
N LEU A 215 -4.97 12.03 25.11
CA LEU A 215 -5.04 11.10 26.25
C LEU A 215 -4.27 11.59 27.49
N GLY A 216 -3.70 12.80 27.43
CA GLY A 216 -2.99 13.46 28.52
C GLY A 216 -1.47 13.24 28.53
N ALA A 217 -0.90 12.56 27.54
CA ALA A 217 0.54 12.39 27.45
C ALA A 217 1.25 13.71 27.11
N LYS A 218 2.43 13.94 27.67
CA LYS A 218 3.35 14.97 27.18
C LYS A 218 4.22 14.36 26.11
N VAL A 219 4.17 14.89 24.89
CA VAL A 219 4.95 14.38 23.76
C VAL A 219 5.94 15.45 23.28
N SER A 220 7.20 15.09 23.07
CA SER A 220 8.20 15.94 22.43
C SER A 220 8.95 15.17 21.35
N ILE A 221 9.46 15.90 20.35
CA ILE A 221 10.35 15.35 19.33
C ILE A 221 11.75 15.90 19.58
N GLU A 222 12.67 15.04 19.98
CA GLU A 222 14.05 15.42 20.30
C GLU A 222 15.01 14.44 19.63
N HIS A 223 16.07 14.95 18.99
CA HIS A 223 17.10 14.14 18.35
C HIS A 223 16.56 13.02 17.42
N GLY A 224 15.50 13.32 16.67
CA GLY A 224 14.87 12.36 15.75
C GLY A 224 14.07 11.24 16.44
N ARG A 225 13.68 11.41 17.71
CA ARG A 225 12.87 10.46 18.49
C ARG A 225 11.60 11.14 18.98
N VAL A 226 10.52 10.38 19.08
CA VAL A 226 9.29 10.77 19.77
C VAL A 226 9.40 10.30 21.22
N ASN A 227 9.45 11.24 22.15
CA ASN A 227 9.42 11.00 23.58
C ASN A 227 8.00 11.27 24.07
N ALA A 228 7.30 10.26 24.56
CA ALA A 228 5.96 10.36 25.11
C ALA A 228 5.97 9.93 26.58
N VAL A 229 5.43 10.77 27.47
CA VAL A 229 5.36 10.50 28.91
C VAL A 229 3.93 10.70 29.40
N ALA A 230 3.36 9.67 30.02
CA ALA A 230 2.05 9.72 30.64
C ALA A 230 2.08 10.58 31.92
N PRO A 231 0.97 11.24 32.28
CA PRO A 231 0.91 12.03 33.50
C PRO A 231 0.88 11.13 34.75
N ALA A 232 1.08 11.74 35.92
CA ALA A 232 0.92 11.04 37.19
C ALA A 232 -0.50 10.46 37.30
N GLY A 233 -0.60 9.14 37.51
CA GLY A 233 -1.87 8.41 37.51
C GLY A 233 -2.25 7.78 36.15
N GLY A 234 -1.40 7.89 35.13
CA GLY A 234 -1.59 7.25 33.83
C GLY A 234 -2.44 8.05 32.84
N LEU A 235 -2.61 7.49 31.64
CA LEU A 235 -3.40 8.11 30.57
C LEU A 235 -4.89 8.21 30.97
N ARG A 236 -5.58 9.22 30.42
CA ARG A 236 -7.01 9.46 30.66
C ARG A 236 -7.77 9.45 29.35
N GLY A 237 -9.00 8.92 29.40
CA GLY A 237 -9.87 8.89 28.23
C GLY A 237 -10.22 10.29 27.72
N ALA A 238 -10.39 10.41 26.40
CA ALA A 238 -10.62 11.68 25.72
C ALA A 238 -11.49 11.55 24.47
N LYS A 239 -11.99 12.67 23.96
CA LYS A 239 -12.63 12.74 22.64
C LYS A 239 -11.61 13.22 21.61
N ILE A 240 -11.34 12.39 20.62
CA ILE A 240 -10.30 12.59 19.61
C ILE A 240 -10.96 12.59 18.24
N TYR A 241 -10.69 13.60 17.43
CA TYR A 241 -11.10 13.66 16.03
C TYR A 241 -9.84 13.61 15.16
N LEU A 242 -9.78 12.65 14.23
CA LEU A 242 -8.69 12.54 13.28
C LEU A 242 -9.01 13.33 12.01
N ASP A 243 -8.10 14.19 11.57
CA ASP A 243 -8.30 14.98 10.35
C ASP A 243 -8.29 14.09 9.08
N TYR A 244 -7.69 12.90 9.18
CA TYR A 244 -7.65 11.87 8.16
C TYR A 244 -7.76 10.48 8.82
N PRO A 245 -8.51 9.52 8.25
CA PRO A 245 -8.64 8.16 8.79
C PRO A 245 -7.35 7.35 8.60
N SER A 246 -6.31 7.72 9.35
CA SER A 246 -5.01 7.06 9.32
C SER A 246 -5.07 5.74 10.08
N VAL A 247 -4.77 4.63 9.37
CA VAL A 247 -4.71 3.27 9.95
C VAL A 247 -3.75 3.24 11.14
N GLY A 248 -2.51 3.65 10.92
CA GLY A 248 -1.48 3.60 11.97
C GLY A 248 -1.80 4.50 13.17
N ALA A 249 -2.40 5.68 12.94
CA ALA A 249 -2.78 6.55 14.05
C ALA A 249 -3.93 5.93 14.85
N THR A 250 -4.94 5.39 14.16
CA THR A 250 -6.06 4.69 14.79
C THR A 250 -5.58 3.54 15.66
N GLU A 251 -4.73 2.66 15.14
CA GLU A 251 -4.19 1.50 15.87
C GLU A 251 -3.35 1.94 17.08
N THR A 252 -2.48 2.94 16.90
CA THR A 252 -1.62 3.46 17.98
C THR A 252 -2.45 4.06 19.11
N ILE A 253 -3.42 4.92 18.78
CA ILE A 253 -4.28 5.58 19.76
C ILE A 253 -5.19 4.56 20.43
N LEU A 254 -5.69 3.57 19.70
CA LEU A 254 -6.50 2.49 20.26
C LEU A 254 -5.74 1.71 21.34
N MET A 255 -4.49 1.30 21.06
CA MET A 255 -3.66 0.60 22.05
C MET A 255 -3.36 1.47 23.28
N ALA A 256 -3.10 2.77 23.08
CA ALA A 256 -2.90 3.71 24.19
C ALA A 256 -4.17 3.91 25.02
N ALA A 257 -5.34 4.03 24.37
CA ALA A 257 -6.64 4.25 24.99
C ALA A 257 -7.10 3.05 25.84
N VAL A 258 -6.75 1.83 25.45
CA VAL A 258 -7.01 0.62 26.26
C VAL A 258 -6.27 0.69 27.61
N GLY A 259 -5.06 1.25 27.63
CA GLY A 259 -4.31 1.47 28.88
C GLY A 259 -4.76 2.71 29.67
N ALA A 260 -5.62 3.56 29.11
CA ALA A 260 -6.12 4.76 29.77
C ALA A 260 -7.25 4.45 30.75
N THR A 261 -7.51 5.38 31.67
CA THR A 261 -8.68 5.33 32.56
C THR A 261 -9.77 6.28 32.06
N GLY A 262 -10.99 5.78 31.92
CA GLY A 262 -12.17 6.53 31.47
C GLY A 262 -12.52 6.30 30.00
N GLU A 263 -13.55 7.00 29.54
CA GLU A 263 -14.09 6.84 28.18
C GLU A 263 -13.24 7.57 27.14
N THR A 264 -12.86 6.85 26.09
CA THR A 264 -12.22 7.43 24.90
C THR A 264 -13.15 7.25 23.71
N VAL A 265 -13.35 8.33 22.93
CA VAL A 265 -14.05 8.28 21.65
C VAL A 265 -13.11 8.79 20.59
N ILE A 266 -12.82 7.95 19.60
CA ILE A 266 -12.01 8.32 18.44
C ILE A 266 -12.95 8.40 17.24
N ALA A 267 -13.06 9.58 16.65
CA ALA A 267 -13.92 9.87 15.50
C ALA A 267 -13.11 10.05 14.22
N ASN A 268 -13.73 9.71 13.08
CA ASN A 268 -13.10 9.66 11.76
C ASN A 268 -11.91 8.68 11.71
N VAL A 269 -12.09 7.51 12.33
CA VAL A 269 -11.07 6.46 12.37
C VAL A 269 -10.97 5.69 11.05
N ALA A 270 -9.83 5.02 10.89
CA ALA A 270 -9.63 3.99 9.90
C ALA A 270 -10.60 2.81 10.14
N GLN A 271 -11.21 2.31 9.05
CA GLN A 271 -12.24 1.25 9.08
C GLN A 271 -11.73 -0.09 8.56
N GLU A 272 -10.44 -0.14 8.25
CA GLU A 272 -9.75 -1.29 7.67
C GLU A 272 -9.97 -2.56 8.50
N PRO A 273 -10.11 -3.74 7.86
CA PRO A 273 -10.26 -5.01 8.56
C PRO A 273 -9.15 -5.29 9.58
N GLU A 274 -7.95 -4.77 9.34
CA GLU A 274 -6.81 -4.89 10.25
C GLU A 274 -7.02 -4.15 11.58
N VAL A 275 -7.72 -2.99 11.56
CA VAL A 275 -8.11 -2.25 12.77
C VAL A 275 -9.14 -3.05 13.57
N VAL A 276 -10.08 -3.69 12.87
CA VAL A 276 -11.08 -4.57 13.48
C VAL A 276 -10.41 -5.78 14.13
N ASP A 277 -9.42 -6.38 13.47
CA ASP A 277 -8.70 -7.53 14.01
C ASP A 277 -7.90 -7.16 15.27
N LEU A 278 -7.24 -6.00 15.28
CA LEU A 278 -6.59 -5.47 16.49
C LEU A 278 -7.61 -5.23 17.61
N ALA A 279 -8.76 -4.62 17.33
CA ALA A 279 -9.81 -4.40 18.32
C ALA A 279 -10.33 -5.73 18.90
N ASN A 280 -10.54 -6.74 18.04
CA ASN A 280 -10.94 -8.08 18.45
C ASN A 280 -9.89 -8.75 19.34
N PHE A 281 -8.60 -8.62 18.98
CA PHE A 281 -7.50 -9.11 19.81
C PHE A 281 -7.50 -8.46 21.20
N LEU A 282 -7.59 -7.13 21.26
CA LEU A 282 -7.63 -6.38 22.51
C LEU A 282 -8.87 -6.72 23.35
N ASN A 283 -10.04 -6.91 22.71
CA ASN A 283 -11.25 -7.39 23.38
C ASN A 283 -11.12 -8.83 23.89
N ALA A 284 -10.40 -9.71 23.18
CA ALA A 284 -10.07 -11.05 23.67
C ALA A 284 -9.17 -11.00 24.91
N MET A 285 -8.36 -9.93 25.04
CA MET A 285 -7.63 -9.61 26.27
C MET A 285 -8.53 -9.00 27.36
N GLY A 286 -9.83 -8.79 27.15
CA GLY A 286 -10.73 -8.18 28.12
C GLY A 286 -10.85 -6.66 28.05
N ALA A 287 -10.29 -6.02 27.01
CA ALA A 287 -10.61 -4.63 26.71
C ALA A 287 -12.11 -4.48 26.38
N ARG A 288 -12.60 -3.24 26.42
CA ARG A 288 -13.98 -2.88 26.06
C ARG A 288 -13.94 -1.88 24.91
N ILE A 289 -13.91 -2.42 23.70
CA ILE A 289 -13.82 -1.66 22.46
C ILE A 289 -15.07 -1.94 21.62
N GLU A 290 -15.76 -0.88 21.24
CA GLU A 290 -16.95 -0.93 20.38
C GLU A 290 -16.77 -0.01 19.16
N GLY A 291 -17.48 -0.30 18.07
CA GLY A 291 -17.49 0.54 16.87
C GLY A 291 -16.32 0.34 15.90
N ALA A 292 -15.40 -0.61 16.15
CA ALA A 292 -14.35 -0.96 15.18
C ALA A 292 -14.97 -1.42 13.84
N GLY A 293 -14.47 -0.88 12.73
CA GLY A 293 -15.05 -1.06 11.40
C GLY A 293 -16.14 -0.04 11.05
N THR A 294 -16.45 0.89 11.96
CA THR A 294 -17.28 2.08 11.70
C THR A 294 -16.43 3.35 11.76
N ASN A 295 -17.00 4.51 11.46
CA ASN A 295 -16.29 5.79 11.49
C ASN A 295 -15.96 6.31 12.90
N SER A 296 -16.36 5.62 13.98
CA SER A 296 -16.00 5.97 15.35
C SER A 296 -15.77 4.73 16.22
N ILE A 297 -14.69 4.75 17.00
CA ILE A 297 -14.37 3.72 17.99
C ILE A 297 -14.56 4.29 19.40
N HIS A 298 -15.26 3.54 20.23
CA HIS A 298 -15.49 3.82 21.64
C HIS A 298 -14.68 2.83 22.49
N VAL A 299 -13.91 3.35 23.45
CA VAL A 299 -13.09 2.54 24.36
C VAL A 299 -13.44 2.92 25.80
N THR A 300 -13.97 1.98 26.56
CA THR A 300 -14.11 2.12 28.01
C THR A 300 -12.82 1.67 28.67
N GLY A 301 -11.90 2.63 28.89
CA GLY A 301 -10.59 2.38 29.47
C GLY A 301 -10.70 2.05 30.97
N THR A 302 -10.37 0.82 31.34
CA THR A 302 -10.30 0.37 32.75
C THR A 302 -8.86 0.36 33.29
N GLY A 303 -7.92 0.93 32.54
CA GLY A 303 -6.49 0.70 32.74
C GLY A 303 -6.08 -0.76 32.48
N LEU A 304 -4.78 -1.03 32.62
CA LEU A 304 -4.19 -2.35 32.32
C LEU A 304 -4.71 -3.49 33.23
N GLY A 305 -5.20 -3.17 34.43
CA GLY A 305 -5.68 -4.18 35.39
C GLY A 305 -6.95 -4.93 34.93
N GLY A 306 -7.64 -4.42 33.91
CA GLY A 306 -8.77 -5.10 33.28
C GLY A 306 -8.37 -6.13 32.21
N LEU A 307 -7.10 -6.10 31.77
CA LEU A 307 -6.62 -6.98 30.72
C LEU A 307 -6.23 -8.36 31.28
N ARG A 308 -6.35 -9.37 30.42
CA ARG A 308 -6.06 -10.78 30.67
C ARG A 308 -5.31 -11.35 29.48
N ASN A 309 -4.68 -12.49 29.69
CA ASN A 309 -4.07 -13.26 28.62
C ASN A 309 -5.13 -13.96 27.76
N PRO A 310 -5.19 -13.70 26.43
CA PRO A 310 -6.11 -14.38 25.52
C PRO A 310 -5.70 -15.84 25.26
N ALA A 311 -4.50 -16.25 25.71
CA ALA A 311 -3.80 -17.51 25.45
C ALA A 311 -3.45 -17.73 23.97
N GLU A 312 -4.40 -17.53 23.06
CA GLU A 312 -4.24 -17.75 21.63
C GLU A 312 -5.05 -16.73 20.81
N PHE A 313 -4.51 -16.29 19.68
CA PHE A 313 -5.23 -15.47 18.70
C PHE A 313 -4.82 -15.80 17.26
N SER A 314 -5.77 -15.83 16.33
CA SER A 314 -5.52 -16.18 14.93
C SER A 314 -5.70 -14.96 14.01
N ILE A 315 -4.62 -14.52 13.35
CA ILE A 315 -4.63 -13.36 12.44
C ILE A 315 -5.58 -13.60 11.26
N ILE A 316 -6.34 -12.59 10.83
CA ILE A 316 -7.23 -12.70 9.65
C ILE A 316 -6.46 -13.00 8.35
N PRO A 317 -7.11 -13.57 7.31
CA PRO A 317 -6.46 -13.76 6.00
C PRO A 317 -6.06 -12.45 5.32
N ASP A 318 -4.96 -12.46 4.55
CA ASP A 318 -4.44 -11.29 3.84
C ASP A 318 -5.29 -10.94 2.62
N ARG A 319 -6.12 -9.90 2.76
CA ARG A 319 -6.96 -9.39 1.66
C ARG A 319 -6.15 -8.81 0.49
N ILE A 320 -4.93 -8.34 0.71
CA ILE A 320 -4.11 -7.79 -0.38
C ILE A 320 -3.46 -8.91 -1.18
N GLU A 321 -2.97 -9.96 -0.50
CA GLU A 321 -2.51 -11.16 -1.17
C GLU A 321 -3.64 -11.83 -1.97
N ALA A 322 -4.81 -12.01 -1.34
CA ALA A 322 -5.98 -12.56 -2.03
C ALA A 322 -6.36 -11.71 -3.26
N GLY A 323 -6.43 -10.39 -3.12
CA GLY A 323 -6.69 -9.49 -4.24
C GLY A 323 -5.64 -9.60 -5.37
N THR A 324 -4.37 -9.80 -5.01
CA THR A 324 -3.27 -9.98 -5.96
C THR A 324 -3.46 -11.27 -6.78
N PHE A 325 -3.82 -12.38 -6.15
CA PHE A 325 -4.09 -13.63 -6.88
C PHE A 325 -5.41 -13.61 -7.66
N LEU A 326 -6.43 -12.86 -7.21
CA LEU A 326 -7.62 -12.60 -8.03
C LEU A 326 -7.23 -11.87 -9.33
N VAL A 327 -6.36 -10.86 -9.23
CA VAL A 327 -5.81 -10.16 -10.40
C VAL A 327 -4.96 -11.11 -11.26
N ALA A 328 -4.16 -12.00 -10.66
CA ALA A 328 -3.38 -12.99 -11.39
C ALA A 328 -4.27 -13.89 -12.27
N GLY A 329 -5.39 -14.37 -11.73
CA GLY A 329 -6.37 -15.13 -12.53
C GLY A 329 -7.02 -14.28 -13.62
N ALA A 330 -7.37 -13.03 -13.33
CA ALA A 330 -7.99 -12.14 -14.31
C ALA A 330 -7.05 -11.77 -15.46
N ILE A 331 -5.79 -11.42 -15.18
CA ILE A 331 -4.82 -10.94 -16.18
C ILE A 331 -4.31 -12.06 -17.10
N THR A 332 -4.28 -13.30 -16.60
CA THR A 332 -3.85 -14.49 -17.37
C THR A 332 -5.02 -15.24 -18.02
N GLY A 333 -6.26 -14.75 -17.88
CA GLY A 333 -7.43 -15.44 -18.41
C GLY A 333 -7.66 -16.82 -17.77
N SER A 334 -7.32 -16.97 -16.48
CA SER A 334 -7.28 -18.24 -15.76
C SER A 334 -8.31 -18.31 -14.63
N SER A 335 -8.78 -19.52 -14.31
CA SER A 335 -9.68 -19.74 -13.17
C SER A 335 -8.92 -20.26 -11.95
N LEU A 336 -8.99 -19.51 -10.85
CA LEU A 336 -8.26 -19.81 -9.60
C LEU A 336 -9.20 -19.80 -8.40
N SER A 337 -9.05 -20.77 -7.50
CA SER A 337 -9.73 -20.81 -6.20
C SER A 337 -8.79 -20.34 -5.09
N LEU A 338 -9.23 -19.48 -4.19
CA LEU A 338 -8.43 -18.91 -3.10
C LEU A 338 -9.09 -19.19 -1.75
N ALA A 339 -8.29 -19.60 -0.76
CA ALA A 339 -8.73 -19.78 0.63
C ALA A 339 -7.52 -19.82 1.60
N PRO A 340 -7.70 -19.49 2.89
CA PRO A 340 -8.88 -18.83 3.46
C PRO A 340 -8.96 -17.37 3.01
N VAL A 341 -10.16 -16.83 2.81
CA VAL A 341 -10.39 -15.41 2.50
C VAL A 341 -11.62 -14.91 3.23
N VAL A 342 -11.77 -13.60 3.42
CA VAL A 342 -13.04 -13.03 3.87
C VAL A 342 -13.58 -12.15 2.74
N PRO A 343 -14.60 -12.59 1.96
CA PRO A 343 -15.06 -11.88 0.77
C PRO A 343 -15.45 -10.42 1.05
N ALA A 344 -16.02 -10.15 2.22
CA ALA A 344 -16.40 -8.80 2.65
C ALA A 344 -15.20 -7.82 2.71
N HIS A 345 -13.99 -8.31 3.04
CA HIS A 345 -12.77 -7.48 3.08
C HIS A 345 -12.27 -7.07 1.68
N LEU A 346 -12.77 -7.74 0.63
CA LEU A 346 -12.38 -7.58 -0.77
C LEU A 346 -13.45 -6.88 -1.61
N THR A 347 -14.52 -6.38 -1.00
CA THR A 347 -15.73 -5.87 -1.69
C THR A 347 -15.40 -4.93 -2.86
N ALA A 348 -14.57 -3.91 -2.65
CA ALA A 348 -14.21 -2.95 -3.71
C ALA A 348 -13.39 -3.58 -4.85
N ALA A 349 -12.45 -4.49 -4.53
CA ALA A 349 -11.65 -5.19 -5.53
C ALA A 349 -12.49 -6.16 -6.36
N ILE A 350 -13.39 -6.91 -5.70
CA ILE A 350 -14.33 -7.82 -6.36
C ILE A 350 -15.26 -7.05 -7.29
N ALA A 351 -15.82 -5.93 -6.83
CA ALA A 351 -16.70 -5.09 -7.64
C ALA A 351 -15.99 -4.58 -8.90
N LYS A 352 -14.71 -4.19 -8.80
CA LYS A 352 -13.92 -3.76 -9.96
C LYS A 352 -13.58 -4.88 -10.93
N LEU A 353 -13.26 -6.08 -10.44
CA LEU A 353 -13.08 -7.24 -11.30
C LEU A 353 -14.38 -7.59 -12.05
N GLN A 354 -15.53 -7.48 -11.39
CA GLN A 354 -16.84 -7.69 -11.99
C GLN A 354 -17.19 -6.61 -13.03
N GLU A 355 -16.89 -5.35 -12.76
CA GLU A 355 -17.03 -4.24 -13.73
C GLU A 355 -16.20 -4.49 -15.00
N MET A 356 -14.99 -5.03 -14.84
CA MET A 356 -14.11 -5.43 -15.94
C MET A 356 -14.58 -6.70 -16.67
N GLY A 357 -15.61 -7.39 -16.16
CA GLY A 357 -16.26 -8.53 -16.81
C GLY A 357 -15.92 -9.90 -16.24
N CYS A 358 -14.98 -10.00 -15.29
CA CYS A 358 -14.71 -11.27 -14.59
C CYS A 358 -15.89 -11.68 -13.70
N GLN A 359 -15.99 -12.96 -13.37
CA GLN A 359 -16.89 -13.41 -12.30
C GLN A 359 -16.07 -13.78 -11.07
N VAL A 360 -16.54 -13.35 -9.89
CA VAL A 360 -15.99 -13.81 -8.61
C VAL A 360 -17.09 -14.57 -7.89
N ILE A 361 -16.92 -15.88 -7.78
CA ILE A 361 -17.88 -16.80 -7.16
C ILE A 361 -17.45 -17.01 -5.71
N ILE A 362 -18.38 -16.80 -4.78
CA ILE A 362 -18.18 -17.11 -3.36
C ILE A 362 -18.62 -18.56 -3.16
N GLU A 363 -17.65 -19.47 -3.06
CA GLU A 363 -17.90 -20.93 -2.95
C GLU A 363 -18.16 -21.37 -1.49
N GLY A 364 -17.93 -20.48 -0.52
CA GLY A 364 -18.13 -20.72 0.89
C GLY A 364 -17.76 -19.50 1.73
N PRO A 365 -17.85 -19.59 3.07
CA PRO A 365 -17.57 -18.46 3.95
C PRO A 365 -16.12 -17.98 3.85
N GLU A 366 -15.19 -18.89 3.56
CA GLU A 366 -13.76 -18.59 3.48
C GLU A 366 -13.12 -18.89 2.12
N ARG A 367 -13.92 -19.02 1.05
CA ARG A 367 -13.43 -19.43 -0.27
C ARG A 367 -14.06 -18.61 -1.39
N VAL A 368 -13.21 -18.13 -2.30
CA VAL A 368 -13.64 -17.48 -3.54
C VAL A 368 -12.97 -18.12 -4.75
N ARG A 369 -13.63 -18.03 -5.90
CA ARG A 369 -13.08 -18.41 -7.20
C ARG A 369 -13.20 -17.25 -8.18
N ILE A 370 -12.11 -16.90 -8.85
CA ILE A 370 -12.13 -16.04 -10.02
C ILE A 370 -12.40 -16.90 -11.25
N VAL A 371 -13.35 -16.47 -12.08
CA VAL A 371 -13.61 -17.01 -13.41
C VAL A 371 -13.31 -15.89 -14.41
N PRO A 372 -12.40 -16.11 -15.36
CA PRO A 372 -11.95 -15.09 -16.28
C PRO A 372 -13.04 -14.71 -17.28
N THR A 373 -12.83 -13.60 -17.98
CA THR A 373 -13.63 -13.16 -19.13
C THR A 373 -12.82 -13.33 -20.41
N ALA A 374 -13.50 -13.49 -21.54
CA ALA A 374 -12.85 -13.55 -22.85
C ALA A 374 -12.18 -12.22 -23.24
N ALA A 375 -12.68 -11.10 -22.72
CA ALA A 375 -12.10 -9.78 -22.92
C ALA A 375 -12.35 -8.90 -21.69
N LEU A 376 -11.28 -8.33 -21.14
CA LEU A 376 -11.35 -7.38 -20.03
C LEU A 376 -11.83 -6.02 -20.52
N LYS A 377 -12.85 -5.48 -19.85
CA LYS A 377 -13.34 -4.11 -20.07
C LYS A 377 -12.49 -3.11 -19.28
N PRO A 378 -12.39 -1.85 -19.74
CA PRO A 378 -11.73 -0.80 -18.98
C PRO A 378 -12.57 -0.45 -17.74
N ALA A 379 -11.91 0.05 -16.70
CA ALA A 379 -12.57 0.47 -15.46
C ALA A 379 -11.74 1.56 -14.77
N ASP A 380 -12.43 2.58 -14.24
CA ASP A 380 -11.77 3.65 -13.50
C ASP A 380 -11.52 3.23 -12.06
N ILE A 381 -10.31 3.48 -11.54
CA ILE A 381 -9.90 3.18 -10.18
C ILE A 381 -9.57 4.49 -9.47
N THR A 382 -10.18 4.74 -8.33
CA THR A 382 -9.77 5.81 -7.41
C THR A 382 -9.54 5.20 -6.05
N THR A 383 -8.32 5.29 -5.53
CA THR A 383 -7.99 4.76 -4.21
C THR A 383 -8.64 5.62 -3.15
N LEU A 384 -9.09 5.00 -2.06
CA LEU A 384 -9.73 5.66 -0.93
C LEU A 384 -9.44 4.85 0.36
N PRO A 385 -9.57 5.45 1.55
CA PRO A 385 -9.64 4.69 2.79
C PRO A 385 -10.73 3.60 2.73
N TYR A 386 -10.56 2.51 3.47
CA TYR A 386 -11.57 1.45 3.53
C TYR A 386 -12.93 2.02 4.00
N PRO A 387 -14.08 1.61 3.41
CA PRO A 387 -14.30 0.48 2.48
C PRO A 387 -14.07 0.80 0.99
N GLY A 388 -13.48 1.94 0.66
CA GLY A 388 -13.11 2.28 -0.71
C GLY A 388 -12.02 1.38 -1.31
N PHE A 389 -11.66 1.65 -2.57
CA PHE A 389 -10.68 0.82 -3.27
C PHE A 389 -9.29 0.95 -2.60
N PRO A 390 -8.65 -0.16 -2.18
CA PRO A 390 -7.42 -0.07 -1.41
C PRO A 390 -6.24 0.32 -2.28
N THR A 391 -5.50 1.36 -1.86
CA THR A 391 -4.22 1.77 -2.47
C THR A 391 -3.21 0.63 -2.58
N ASP A 392 -3.29 -0.38 -1.70
CA ASP A 392 -2.42 -1.56 -1.71
C ASP A 392 -2.66 -2.52 -2.90
N LEU A 393 -3.77 -2.38 -3.63
CA LEU A 393 -4.07 -3.12 -4.87
C LEU A 393 -3.97 -2.24 -6.12
N GLN A 394 -3.65 -0.95 -5.97
CA GLN A 394 -3.63 0.02 -7.07
C GLN A 394 -2.64 -0.40 -8.18
N SER A 395 -1.43 -0.81 -7.81
CA SER A 395 -0.39 -1.18 -8.78
C SER A 395 -0.76 -2.45 -9.54
N GLN A 396 -1.31 -3.46 -8.86
CA GLN A 396 -1.74 -4.73 -9.44
C GLN A 396 -2.89 -4.51 -10.43
N PHE A 397 -3.87 -3.68 -10.08
CA PHE A 397 -4.95 -3.32 -11.00
C PHE A 397 -4.45 -2.47 -12.17
N THR A 398 -3.43 -1.63 -11.97
CA THR A 398 -2.81 -0.89 -13.09
C THR A 398 -2.21 -1.85 -14.12
N SER A 399 -1.52 -2.91 -13.67
CA SER A 399 -1.05 -3.98 -14.56
C SER A 399 -2.21 -4.68 -15.29
N LEU A 400 -3.31 -4.97 -14.59
CA LEU A 400 -4.52 -5.56 -15.19
C LEU A 400 -5.14 -4.66 -16.25
N LEU A 401 -5.26 -3.36 -15.97
CA LEU A 401 -5.86 -2.38 -16.87
C LEU A 401 -5.01 -2.15 -18.13
N ALA A 402 -3.69 -2.29 -18.04
CA ALA A 402 -2.82 -2.28 -19.22
C ALA A 402 -3.15 -3.41 -20.21
N HIS A 403 -3.77 -4.49 -19.72
CA HIS A 403 -4.25 -5.61 -20.52
C HIS A 403 -5.74 -5.48 -20.93
N ALA A 404 -6.50 -4.51 -20.39
CA ALA A 404 -7.91 -4.32 -20.73
C ALA A 404 -8.09 -3.69 -22.12
N HIS A 405 -9.25 -3.88 -22.76
CA HIS A 405 -9.53 -3.26 -24.06
C HIS A 405 -10.21 -1.89 -23.90
N GLY A 406 -9.43 -0.81 -23.92
CA GLY A 406 -9.92 0.57 -23.87
C GLY A 406 -9.17 1.45 -22.88
N THR A 407 -9.69 2.65 -22.65
CA THR A 407 -9.06 3.65 -21.77
C THR A 407 -9.64 3.59 -20.35
N SER A 408 -8.75 3.54 -19.37
CA SER A 408 -9.07 3.55 -17.93
C SER A 408 -8.32 4.68 -17.23
N VAL A 409 -8.87 5.20 -16.15
CA VAL A 409 -8.20 6.20 -15.30
C VAL A 409 -7.92 5.61 -13.92
N VAL A 410 -6.66 5.65 -13.49
CA VAL A 410 -6.24 5.26 -12.13
C VAL A 410 -5.82 6.51 -11.37
N ARG A 411 -6.48 6.80 -10.25
CA ARG A 411 -6.20 7.94 -9.37
C ARG A 411 -5.82 7.45 -7.97
N GLU A 412 -4.66 7.88 -7.49
CA GLU A 412 -4.13 7.56 -6.17
C GLU A 412 -4.32 8.75 -5.22
N THR A 413 -5.24 8.67 -4.26
CA THR A 413 -5.50 9.77 -3.32
C THR A 413 -4.94 9.54 -1.92
N VAL A 414 -4.32 8.39 -1.65
CA VAL A 414 -3.78 8.02 -0.33
C VAL A 414 -2.27 8.30 -0.27
N PHE A 415 -1.54 8.04 -1.36
CA PHE A 415 -0.08 8.17 -1.39
C PHE A 415 0.44 8.91 -2.63
N GLU A 416 0.94 10.13 -2.44
CA GLU A 416 1.36 11.05 -3.51
C GLU A 416 2.45 10.53 -4.47
N LYS A 417 3.23 9.51 -4.09
CA LYS A 417 4.33 8.96 -4.90
C LYS A 417 4.15 7.47 -5.20
N ARG A 418 2.92 6.94 -5.15
CA ARG A 418 2.65 5.52 -5.42
C ARG A 418 2.38 5.19 -6.89
N MET A 419 2.76 6.06 -7.82
CA MET A 419 2.67 5.80 -9.26
C MET A 419 3.98 5.23 -9.86
N GLY A 420 4.93 4.80 -9.02
CA GLY A 420 6.25 4.32 -9.45
C GLY A 420 6.21 3.12 -10.41
N THR A 421 5.18 2.27 -10.34
CA THR A 421 5.01 1.11 -11.24
C THR A 421 4.76 1.52 -12.70
N VAL A 422 4.23 2.73 -12.95
CA VAL A 422 3.87 3.18 -14.30
C VAL A 422 5.06 3.19 -15.25
N GLY A 423 6.22 3.69 -14.79
CA GLY A 423 7.43 3.74 -15.62
C GLY A 423 7.91 2.35 -16.03
N GLU A 424 7.81 1.37 -15.13
CA GLU A 424 8.21 -0.01 -15.41
C GLU A 424 7.23 -0.71 -16.36
N LEU A 425 5.92 -0.45 -16.23
CA LEU A 425 4.93 -0.94 -17.19
C LEU A 425 5.11 -0.32 -18.58
N GLN A 426 5.47 0.96 -18.67
CA GLN A 426 5.83 1.61 -19.94
C GLN A 426 7.05 0.95 -20.59
N ARG A 427 8.06 0.55 -19.79
CA ARG A 427 9.23 -0.21 -20.29
C ARG A 427 8.83 -1.57 -20.86
N MET A 428 7.77 -2.17 -20.33
CA MET A 428 7.16 -3.40 -20.88
C MET A 428 6.27 -3.12 -22.11
N GLY A 429 6.12 -1.88 -22.56
CA GLY A 429 5.31 -1.53 -23.74
C GLY A 429 3.89 -1.04 -23.43
N ALA A 430 3.52 -0.87 -22.16
CA ALA A 430 2.20 -0.33 -21.80
C ALA A 430 2.05 1.14 -22.23
N ASN A 431 0.91 1.48 -22.84
CA ASN A 431 0.56 2.86 -23.16
C ASN A 431 -0.14 3.53 -21.96
N ILE A 432 0.67 4.16 -21.11
CA ILE A 432 0.18 4.85 -19.92
C ILE A 432 0.67 6.29 -19.95
N LYS A 433 -0.22 7.25 -19.69
CA LYS A 433 0.13 8.66 -19.53
C LYS A 433 -0.11 9.11 -18.09
N LEU A 434 0.95 9.52 -17.42
CA LEU A 434 0.85 10.12 -16.10
C LEU A 434 0.45 11.61 -16.22
N ILE A 435 -0.53 12.03 -15.42
CA ILE A 435 -1.00 13.40 -15.27
C ILE A 435 -0.76 13.80 -13.82
N GLY A 436 0.14 14.77 -13.60
CA GLY A 436 0.58 15.12 -12.25
C GLY A 436 1.38 13.98 -11.60
N CYS A 437 1.20 13.79 -10.29
CA CYS A 437 1.83 12.70 -9.52
C CYS A 437 0.85 11.59 -9.10
N ASP A 438 -0.46 11.81 -9.28
CA ASP A 438 -1.52 11.02 -8.66
C ASP A 438 -2.46 10.34 -9.66
N THR A 439 -2.39 10.67 -10.95
CA THR A 439 -3.35 10.20 -11.95
C THR A 439 -2.66 9.57 -13.16
N ALA A 440 -3.03 8.34 -13.51
CA ALA A 440 -2.56 7.64 -14.70
C ALA A 440 -3.73 7.33 -15.64
N VAL A 441 -3.60 7.73 -16.91
CA VAL A 441 -4.51 7.34 -17.98
C VAL A 441 -3.89 6.12 -18.68
N VAL A 442 -4.54 4.97 -18.56
CA VAL A 442 -4.08 3.68 -19.07
C VAL A 442 -4.88 3.37 -20.33
N GLU A 443 -4.23 3.39 -21.49
CA GLU A 443 -4.81 2.92 -22.74
C GLU A 443 -4.40 1.46 -22.92
N GLY A 444 -5.28 0.57 -22.47
CA GLY A 444 -5.06 -0.87 -22.60
C GLY A 444 -5.35 -1.33 -24.03
N GLY A 445 -4.63 -2.36 -24.45
CA GLY A 445 -4.62 -2.79 -25.85
C GLY A 445 -4.48 -4.30 -26.00
N TRP A 446 -5.45 -5.08 -25.50
CA TRP A 446 -5.59 -6.47 -25.93
C TRP A 446 -6.58 -6.54 -27.09
N VAL A 447 -6.05 -6.58 -28.32
CA VAL A 447 -6.83 -6.73 -29.55
C VAL A 447 -6.36 -7.99 -30.26
N SER A 448 -7.23 -8.98 -30.41
CA SER A 448 -7.05 -10.11 -31.33
C SER A 448 -5.79 -10.97 -31.09
N GLY A 449 -5.45 -11.27 -29.83
CA GLY A 449 -4.46 -12.30 -29.51
C GLY A 449 -3.00 -11.87 -29.52
N THR A 450 -2.69 -10.59 -29.67
CA THR A 450 -1.33 -10.07 -29.47
C THR A 450 -1.21 -9.41 -28.09
N PRO A 451 -0.31 -9.90 -27.21
CA PRO A 451 0.00 -9.23 -25.95
C PRO A 451 0.60 -7.85 -26.23
N LEU A 452 0.09 -6.80 -25.57
CA LEU A 452 0.71 -5.48 -25.65
C LEU A 452 2.04 -5.43 -24.86
N LEU A 453 2.14 -6.24 -23.81
CA LEU A 453 3.29 -6.25 -22.92
C LEU A 453 4.37 -7.21 -23.43
N GLN A 454 5.62 -6.77 -23.38
CA GLN A 454 6.80 -7.57 -23.69
C GLN A 454 7.66 -7.75 -22.44
N GLY A 455 8.21 -8.95 -22.32
CA GLY A 455 9.14 -9.32 -21.27
C GLY A 455 10.44 -8.52 -21.39
N THR A 456 10.86 -7.96 -20.27
CA THR A 456 12.08 -7.15 -20.18
C THR A 456 12.59 -7.11 -18.74
N HIS A 457 13.67 -6.36 -18.50
CA HIS A 457 14.17 -6.09 -17.16
C HIS A 457 13.42 -4.90 -16.54
N VAL A 458 12.78 -5.16 -15.39
CA VAL A 458 12.02 -4.19 -14.61
C VAL A 458 12.44 -4.21 -13.14
N SER A 459 12.19 -3.12 -12.41
CA SER A 459 12.61 -2.99 -11.00
C SER A 459 11.45 -2.62 -10.08
N ALA A 460 11.26 -3.40 -9.01
CA ALA A 460 10.31 -3.08 -7.95
C ALA A 460 10.75 -1.83 -7.16
N SER A 461 9.89 -0.82 -7.11
CA SER A 461 10.15 0.43 -6.34
C SER A 461 9.62 0.37 -4.91
N ASP A 462 8.69 -0.55 -4.64
CA ASP A 462 8.05 -0.80 -3.36
C ASP A 462 7.48 -2.23 -3.30
N LEU A 463 6.86 -2.57 -2.17
CA LEU A 463 6.30 -3.90 -1.91
C LEU A 463 5.26 -4.35 -2.95
N ARG A 464 4.32 -3.46 -3.31
CA ARG A 464 3.18 -3.83 -4.17
C ARG A 464 3.52 -3.72 -5.66
N SER A 465 4.44 -2.82 -6.03
CA SER A 465 4.95 -2.76 -7.40
C SER A 465 5.67 -4.04 -7.82
N GLY A 466 6.43 -4.69 -6.94
CA GLY A 466 7.06 -5.97 -7.25
C GLY A 466 6.06 -7.03 -7.72
N ALA A 467 5.00 -7.26 -6.92
CA ALA A 467 3.95 -8.19 -7.32
C ALA A 467 3.22 -7.75 -8.59
N ALA A 468 2.92 -6.45 -8.74
CA ALA A 468 2.28 -5.93 -9.95
C ALA A 468 3.09 -6.19 -11.23
N LEU A 469 4.42 -6.09 -11.16
CA LEU A 469 5.33 -6.36 -12.28
C LEU A 469 5.44 -7.86 -12.58
N VAL A 470 5.41 -8.72 -11.55
CA VAL A 470 5.30 -10.17 -11.77
C VAL A 470 3.99 -10.51 -12.48
N LEU A 471 2.87 -9.94 -12.06
CA LEU A 471 1.58 -10.17 -12.72
C LEU A 471 1.57 -9.69 -14.18
N ALA A 472 2.17 -8.52 -14.45
CA ALA A 472 2.36 -8.03 -15.80
C ALA A 472 3.24 -8.98 -16.64
N GLY A 473 4.31 -9.53 -16.03
CA GLY A 473 5.20 -10.49 -16.66
C GLY A 473 4.50 -11.80 -17.04
N LEU A 474 3.60 -12.32 -16.20
CA LEU A 474 2.81 -13.52 -16.49
C LEU A 474 1.95 -13.37 -17.75
N ALA A 475 1.50 -12.15 -18.07
CA ALA A 475 0.68 -11.84 -19.25
C ALA A 475 1.46 -11.29 -20.45
N ALA A 476 2.77 -11.05 -20.30
CA ALA A 476 3.62 -10.49 -21.35
C ALA A 476 4.08 -11.56 -22.35
N GLU A 477 4.58 -11.14 -23.51
CA GLU A 477 5.31 -12.02 -24.44
C GLU A 477 6.80 -12.07 -24.07
N GLY A 478 7.37 -13.28 -23.95
CA GLY A 478 8.79 -13.47 -23.60
C GLY A 478 9.03 -13.61 -22.09
N VAL A 479 10.24 -13.30 -21.63
CA VAL A 479 10.65 -13.46 -20.23
C VAL A 479 10.84 -12.09 -19.58
N THR A 480 10.23 -11.90 -18.41
CA THR A 480 10.39 -10.69 -17.60
C THR A 480 11.32 -10.98 -16.43
N THR A 481 12.35 -10.16 -16.22
CA THR A 481 13.22 -10.25 -15.04
C THR A 481 12.89 -9.11 -14.09
N VAL A 482 12.33 -9.45 -12.93
CA VAL A 482 11.93 -8.50 -11.89
C VAL A 482 13.04 -8.38 -10.84
N HIS A 483 13.64 -7.20 -10.75
CA HIS A 483 14.66 -6.85 -9.76
C HIS A 483 14.04 -6.25 -8.48
N GLY A 484 14.81 -6.25 -7.39
CA GLY A 484 14.40 -5.60 -6.14
C GLY A 484 13.51 -6.47 -5.25
N LEU A 485 13.69 -7.79 -5.28
CA LEU A 485 12.86 -8.77 -4.56
C LEU A 485 12.80 -8.54 -3.05
N LYS A 486 13.83 -7.91 -2.46
CA LYS A 486 13.83 -7.43 -1.06
C LYS A 486 12.60 -6.60 -0.68
N HIS A 487 11.96 -5.92 -1.64
CA HIS A 487 10.73 -5.20 -1.40
C HIS A 487 9.51 -6.13 -1.34
N MET A 488 9.46 -7.13 -2.20
CA MET A 488 8.38 -8.12 -2.30
C MET A 488 8.35 -9.07 -1.10
N ASP A 489 9.54 -9.54 -0.67
CA ASP A 489 9.74 -10.46 0.46
C ASP A 489 9.30 -9.87 1.82
N ARG A 490 8.93 -8.58 1.84
CA ARG A 490 8.37 -7.89 3.02
C ARG A 490 6.86 -8.08 3.16
N GLY A 491 6.17 -8.61 2.14
CA GLY A 491 4.70 -8.65 2.17
C GLY A 491 4.01 -9.67 1.28
N TYR A 492 4.75 -10.57 0.62
CA TYR A 492 4.21 -11.78 0.03
C TYR A 492 5.00 -12.99 0.51
N CYS A 493 4.30 -13.99 1.06
CA CYS A 493 4.89 -15.19 1.60
C CYS A 493 4.94 -16.25 0.50
N ASP A 494 6.12 -16.81 0.24
CA ASP A 494 6.33 -17.89 -0.74
C ASP A 494 5.69 -17.60 -2.11
N PHE A 495 5.74 -16.34 -2.56
CA PHE A 495 4.97 -15.87 -3.72
C PHE A 495 5.28 -16.68 -4.99
N GLU A 496 6.57 -16.91 -5.23
CA GLU A 496 7.08 -17.74 -6.32
C GLU A 496 6.60 -19.19 -6.22
N ALA A 497 6.70 -19.82 -5.05
CA ALA A 497 6.23 -21.19 -4.86
C ALA A 497 4.71 -21.31 -5.07
N LYS A 498 3.93 -20.33 -4.62
CA LYS A 498 2.47 -20.28 -4.84
C LYS A 498 2.13 -20.13 -6.32
N LEU A 499 2.87 -19.32 -7.07
CA LEU A 499 2.70 -19.16 -8.52
C LEU A 499 3.11 -20.43 -9.28
N SER A 500 4.25 -21.04 -8.94
CA SER A 500 4.68 -22.30 -9.56
C SER A 500 3.70 -23.44 -9.28
N ALA A 501 3.12 -23.50 -8.09
CA ALA A 501 2.13 -24.51 -7.72
C ALA A 501 0.84 -24.44 -8.56
N ILE A 502 0.54 -23.29 -9.18
CA ILE A 502 -0.60 -23.10 -10.08
C ILE A 502 -0.18 -23.02 -11.57
N GLY A 503 1.05 -23.42 -11.91
CA GLY A 503 1.49 -23.60 -13.30
C GLY A 503 2.33 -22.47 -13.90
N ALA A 504 2.71 -21.44 -13.13
CA ALA A 504 3.60 -20.40 -13.64
C ALA A 504 5.07 -20.89 -13.69
N ASP A 505 5.78 -20.62 -14.79
CA ASP A 505 7.25 -20.78 -14.85
C ASP A 505 7.91 -19.50 -14.31
N VAL A 506 8.19 -19.53 -13.00
CA VAL A 506 8.87 -18.47 -12.27
C VAL A 506 10.10 -19.03 -11.57
N ARG A 507 11.22 -18.32 -11.64
CA ARG A 507 12.49 -18.77 -11.07
C ARG A 507 13.21 -17.62 -10.40
N ARG A 508 13.54 -17.78 -9.12
CA ARG A 508 14.42 -16.84 -8.43
C ARG A 508 15.85 -17.15 -8.85
N ILE A 509 16.51 -16.15 -9.40
CA ILE A 509 17.92 -16.19 -9.77
C ILE A 509 18.70 -15.48 -8.68
N SER A 510 19.43 -16.27 -7.90
CA SER A 510 20.37 -15.76 -6.92
C SER A 510 21.74 -15.53 -7.56
N THR A 511 22.35 -14.41 -7.23
CA THR A 511 23.69 -14.04 -7.69
C THR A 511 24.72 -14.90 -6.96
N GLY A 512 24.96 -16.08 -7.53
CA GLY A 512 25.85 -17.13 -7.04
C GLY A 512 25.87 -18.37 -7.96
N ASP A 513 24.80 -18.58 -8.76
CA ASP A 513 24.66 -19.74 -9.64
C ASP A 513 25.10 -19.50 -11.10
N GLY A 514 25.78 -18.38 -11.36
CA GLY A 514 26.49 -18.16 -12.63
C GLY A 514 27.79 -18.95 -12.66
N GLN A 515 27.75 -20.18 -13.18
CA GLN A 515 28.94 -20.83 -13.72
C GLN A 515 29.56 -19.89 -14.77
N TRP A 516 30.75 -19.38 -14.49
CA TRP A 516 31.59 -18.65 -15.44
C TRP A 516 32.11 -19.57 -16.54
#